data_AF-A0A0X1S057-F1
#
_entry.id   AF-A0A0X1S057-F1
#
_cell.length_a   1.000
_cell.length_b   1.000
_cell.length_c   1.000
_cell.angle_alpha   90.00
_cell.angle_beta   90.00
_cell.angle_gamma   90.00
#
_symmetry.space_group_name_H-M   'P 1'
#
loop_
_entity.id
_entity.type
_entity.pdbx_description
1 polymer ?
#
loop_
_entity_poly.entity_id
_entity_poly.type
_entity_poly.pdbx_seq_one_letter_code
_entity_poly.pdbx_strand_id
1 'polypeptide(L)'
;MQFKKKHTMSFLLSICLVFTMFFLPTEQASAASIQLKVANTNSLNLRTGPSTKYKVIKVLKKNTVVTQTAKKGTWSKVKVGKTTGYVSSKYLTKIILSTSSTKVGKYYSITAATLNVRKTSSVTSKKLATVRFGDQFKIKAQAKNGWFKIEYAKGKTGYVSHKYGIISTSKENAYPEGTIFGPLSGRTFVVDAGHGGAQKGAYYYGIAEKDLNLKAAKTLQQQLKKDGAKVIMTRTTDKTLSLEKRVQISKSAKPDAFISVHHNVYNKKSEEGYLALYTKKAEKTFTKYLFNALDRPVSAVSDVPAEEYRYQNLHVLRENPYIGTLLEYGYMNRKSELKKINTDSYRKAMAQGISTGLINYFKKY
;
A
#
# COMPACT_ATOMS: atom_id res chain seq x y z
N MET A 1 58.03 -77.64 36.71
CA MET A 1 59.37 -77.69 36.11
C MET A 1 59.96 -76.28 36.17
N GLN A 2 61.18 -76.17 36.69
CA GLN A 2 61.90 -74.95 37.07
C GLN A 2 62.26 -74.01 35.89
N PHE A 3 62.89 -72.87 36.25
CA PHE A 3 63.79 -71.99 35.49
C PHE A 3 63.16 -70.74 34.85
N LYS A 4 63.80 -69.56 34.78
CA LYS A 4 64.89 -68.87 35.50
C LYS A 4 64.92 -67.43 34.89
N LYS A 5 65.29 -66.46 35.73
CA LYS A 5 66.18 -65.30 35.46
C LYS A 5 65.83 -64.17 34.44
N LYS A 6 65.81 -62.96 35.03
CA LYS A 6 66.63 -61.74 34.78
C LYS A 6 66.39 -60.82 33.57
N HIS A 7 66.09 -59.57 33.93
CA HIS A 7 66.55 -58.25 33.46
C HIS A 7 66.79 -57.98 31.96
N THR A 8 66.20 -56.90 31.46
CA THR A 8 66.92 -55.72 30.93
C THR A 8 65.95 -54.57 30.60
N MET A 9 66.37 -53.33 30.90
CA MET A 9 65.75 -52.09 30.43
C MET A 9 65.82 -52.00 28.90
N SER A 10 64.77 -51.48 28.26
CA SER A 10 64.97 -50.59 27.11
C SER A 10 63.81 -49.61 26.97
N PHE A 11 64.21 -48.37 26.68
CA PHE A 11 63.42 -47.16 26.59
C PHE A 11 62.66 -47.16 25.25
N LEU A 12 61.34 -46.93 25.25
CA LEU A 12 60.64 -46.53 24.03
C LEU A 12 59.47 -45.60 24.33
N LEU A 13 59.66 -44.40 23.82
CA LEU A 13 58.76 -43.25 23.78
C LEU A 13 57.57 -43.57 22.87
N SER A 14 56.32 -43.49 23.36
CA SER A 14 55.16 -43.22 22.49
C SER A 14 53.92 -42.76 23.28
N ILE A 15 53.79 -41.44 23.34
CA ILE A 15 52.56 -40.63 23.18
C ILE A 15 51.26 -41.25 23.72
N CYS A 16 50.96 -40.96 25.00
CA CYS A 16 49.58 -40.97 25.52
C CYS A 16 48.88 -39.67 25.10
N LEU A 17 48.03 -39.74 24.08
CA LEU A 17 47.16 -38.64 23.67
C LEU A 17 45.98 -38.57 24.66
N VAL A 18 46.11 -37.73 25.68
CA VAL A 18 45.01 -37.42 26.60
C VAL A 18 43.99 -36.56 25.86
N PHE A 19 42.90 -37.18 25.42
CA PHE A 19 41.76 -36.49 24.81
C PHE A 19 40.91 -35.84 25.92
N THR A 20 41.36 -34.69 26.44
CA THR A 20 40.51 -33.82 27.25
C THR A 20 39.45 -33.20 26.35
N MET A 21 38.24 -33.76 26.36
CA MET A 21 37.06 -33.09 25.82
C MET A 21 36.81 -31.80 26.62
N PHE A 22 37.38 -30.70 26.16
CA PHE A 22 36.87 -29.36 26.46
C PHE A 22 35.46 -29.28 25.87
N PHE A 23 34.44 -29.46 26.71
CA PHE A 23 33.09 -28.98 26.42
C PHE A 23 33.14 -27.46 26.38
N LEU A 24 33.45 -26.90 25.21
CA LEU A 24 33.16 -25.50 24.92
C LEU A 24 31.65 -25.32 25.04
N PRO A 25 31.15 -24.36 25.84
CA PRO A 25 29.75 -24.01 25.76
C PRO A 25 29.51 -23.52 24.33
N THR A 26 28.67 -24.24 23.57
CA THR A 26 28.16 -23.74 22.32
C THR A 26 27.44 -22.43 22.63
N GLU A 27 28.08 -21.29 22.35
CA GLU A 27 27.40 -20.01 22.24
C GLU A 27 26.33 -20.21 21.16
N GLN A 28 25.11 -20.47 21.62
CA GLN A 28 23.95 -20.45 20.75
C GLN A 28 23.79 -19.00 20.30
N ALA A 29 24.31 -18.70 19.11
CA ALA A 29 24.24 -17.38 18.51
C ALA A 29 22.80 -16.86 18.63
N SER A 30 22.62 -15.84 19.46
CA SER A 30 21.35 -15.15 19.64
C SER A 30 20.98 -14.56 18.29
N ALA A 31 20.07 -15.22 17.57
CA ALA A 31 19.57 -14.72 16.31
C ALA A 31 19.05 -13.29 16.54
N ALA A 32 19.67 -12.32 15.86
CA ALA A 32 19.41 -10.90 16.06
C ALA A 32 17.90 -10.63 16.06
N SER A 33 17.37 -10.24 17.22
CA SER A 33 15.94 -10.07 17.39
C SER A 33 15.47 -8.87 16.56
N ILE A 34 14.53 -9.10 15.64
CA ILE A 34 14.08 -8.06 14.71
C ILE A 34 12.82 -7.41 15.29
N GLN A 35 12.89 -6.11 15.57
CA GLN A 35 11.70 -5.33 15.94
C GLN A 35 10.82 -5.14 14.70
N LEU A 36 9.56 -5.55 14.79
CA LEU A 36 8.55 -5.44 13.73
C LEU A 36 7.31 -4.68 14.25
N LYS A 37 6.51 -4.10 13.36
CA LYS A 37 5.19 -3.54 13.69
C LYS A 37 4.07 -4.20 12.89
N VAL A 38 2.89 -4.34 13.48
CA VAL A 38 1.66 -4.70 12.77
C VAL A 38 1.23 -3.52 11.89
N ALA A 39 1.16 -3.67 10.57
CA ALA A 39 0.93 -2.53 9.68
C ALA A 39 -0.34 -2.65 8.82
N ASN A 40 -0.65 -3.85 8.30
CA ASN A 40 -1.67 -4.08 7.28
C ASN A 40 -2.98 -4.69 7.82
N THR A 41 -3.24 -4.58 9.11
CA THR A 41 -4.52 -5.01 9.69
C THR A 41 -4.81 -4.28 10.99
N ASN A 42 -6.09 -4.04 11.29
CA ASN A 42 -6.55 -3.54 12.59
C ASN A 42 -6.50 -4.62 13.67
N SER A 43 -6.56 -5.89 13.27
CA SER A 43 -6.56 -7.07 14.13
C SER A 43 -5.70 -8.17 13.50
N LEU A 44 -4.59 -8.51 14.17
CA LEU A 44 -3.72 -9.61 13.78
C LEU A 44 -3.76 -10.71 14.84
N ASN A 45 -4.24 -11.88 14.46
CA ASN A 45 -4.30 -13.03 15.36
C ASN A 45 -2.89 -13.59 15.61
N LEU A 46 -2.42 -13.50 16.85
CA LEU A 46 -1.29 -14.23 17.40
C LEU A 46 -1.75 -15.64 17.77
N ARG A 47 -1.12 -16.66 17.18
CA ARG A 47 -1.54 -18.06 17.29
C ARG A 47 -0.49 -18.93 17.97
N THR A 48 -0.90 -20.12 18.41
CA THR A 48 0.02 -21.13 18.98
C THR A 48 0.98 -21.73 17.97
N GLY A 49 0.66 -21.71 16.67
CA GLY A 49 1.50 -22.26 15.61
C GLY A 49 1.38 -21.56 14.25
N PRO A 50 2.26 -21.89 13.28
CA PRO A 50 2.46 -21.18 12.02
C PRO A 50 1.42 -21.56 10.94
N SER A 51 0.13 -21.52 11.28
CA SER A 51 -0.97 -21.67 10.32
C SER A 51 -2.27 -21.09 10.87
N THR A 52 -3.27 -20.90 10.00
CA THR A 52 -4.61 -20.44 10.42
C THR A 52 -5.41 -21.48 11.20
N LYS A 53 -4.97 -22.75 11.23
CA LYS A 53 -5.62 -23.84 11.98
C LYS A 53 -5.30 -23.81 13.48
N TYR A 54 -4.20 -23.16 13.87
CA TYR A 54 -3.78 -23.08 15.27
C TYR A 54 -4.63 -22.08 16.07
N LYS A 55 -4.84 -22.38 17.35
CA LYS A 55 -5.61 -21.55 18.30
C LYS A 55 -5.05 -20.13 18.38
N VAL A 56 -5.96 -19.14 18.39
CA VAL A 56 -5.63 -17.73 18.63
C VAL A 56 -5.39 -17.52 20.14
N ILE A 57 -4.26 -16.93 20.49
CA ILE A 57 -3.87 -16.61 21.88
C ILE A 57 -4.14 -15.12 22.18
N LYS A 58 -3.94 -14.24 21.20
CA LYS A 58 -4.13 -12.79 21.36
C LYS A 58 -4.43 -12.13 20.02
N VAL A 59 -5.17 -11.02 20.02
CA VAL A 59 -5.33 -10.16 18.85
C VAL A 59 -4.45 -8.92 19.02
N LEU A 60 -3.55 -8.70 18.06
CA LEU A 60 -2.65 -7.55 18.04
C LEU A 60 -3.26 -6.43 17.20
N LYS A 61 -3.34 -5.23 17.78
CA LYS A 61 -3.88 -4.05 17.08
C LYS A 61 -2.87 -3.52 16.06
N LYS A 62 -3.34 -2.75 15.06
CA LYS A 62 -2.45 -2.00 14.16
C LYS A 62 -1.44 -1.15 14.94
N ASN A 63 -0.22 -1.07 14.44
CA ASN A 63 0.97 -0.47 15.03
C ASN A 63 1.48 -1.14 16.32
N THR A 64 0.93 -2.29 16.72
CA THR A 64 1.52 -3.09 17.80
C THR A 64 2.94 -3.48 17.41
N VAL A 65 3.89 -3.14 18.26
CA VAL A 65 5.30 -3.50 18.10
C VAL A 65 5.52 -4.90 18.66
N VAL A 66 6.22 -5.73 17.90
CA VAL A 66 6.54 -7.11 18.25
C VAL A 66 8.00 -7.40 17.95
N THR A 67 8.61 -8.29 18.72
CA THR A 67 9.98 -8.75 18.46
C THR A 67 9.91 -10.09 17.75
N GLN A 68 10.36 -10.16 16.50
CA GLN A 68 10.51 -11.42 15.79
C GLN A 68 11.71 -12.18 16.34
N THR A 69 11.47 -13.42 16.75
CA THR A 69 12.50 -14.34 17.26
C THR A 69 12.79 -15.48 16.29
N ALA A 70 11.86 -15.80 15.38
CA ALA A 70 12.09 -16.76 14.31
C ALA A 70 11.13 -16.54 13.12
N LYS A 71 11.40 -17.22 12.00
CA LYS A 71 10.52 -17.26 10.84
C LYS A 71 10.38 -18.71 10.35
N LYS A 72 9.17 -19.15 10.04
CA LYS A 72 8.88 -20.45 9.43
C LYS A 72 7.93 -20.22 8.25
N GLY A 73 8.48 -20.26 7.03
CA GLY A 73 7.75 -19.92 5.81
C GLY A 73 7.16 -18.51 5.84
N THR A 74 5.84 -18.41 5.66
CA THR A 74 5.08 -17.14 5.67
C THR A 74 4.64 -16.69 7.07
N TRP A 75 5.15 -17.33 8.13
CA TRP A 75 4.82 -17.04 9.53
C TRP A 75 6.04 -16.60 10.32
N SER A 76 5.85 -15.58 11.15
CA SER A 76 6.84 -15.05 12.08
C SER A 76 6.50 -15.50 13.50
N LYS A 77 7.46 -16.12 14.19
CA LYS A 77 7.39 -16.28 15.65
C LYS A 77 7.75 -14.94 16.27
N VAL A 78 6.85 -14.39 17.07
CA VAL A 78 6.97 -13.06 17.64
C VAL A 78 6.69 -13.06 19.14
N LYS A 79 7.39 -12.19 19.86
CA LYS A 79 7.16 -11.86 21.26
C LYS A 79 6.51 -10.49 21.37
N VAL A 80 5.47 -10.39 22.20
CA VAL A 80 4.74 -9.15 22.51
C VAL A 80 4.45 -9.10 24.01
N GLY A 81 5.19 -8.26 24.75
CA GLY A 81 5.21 -8.32 26.21
C GLY A 81 5.73 -9.68 26.70
N LYS A 82 4.97 -10.35 27.56
CA LYS A 82 5.27 -11.72 28.06
C LYS A 82 4.76 -12.84 27.13
N THR A 83 3.95 -12.52 26.12
CA THR A 83 3.32 -13.53 25.26
C THR A 83 4.17 -13.80 24.01
N THR A 84 4.36 -15.07 23.68
CA THR A 84 5.03 -15.52 22.44
C THR A 84 4.06 -16.34 21.59
N GLY A 85 4.09 -16.17 20.27
CA GLY A 85 3.27 -16.94 19.34
C GLY A 85 3.63 -16.68 17.89
N TYR A 86 2.82 -17.16 16.97
CA TYR A 86 3.00 -17.00 15.52
C TYR A 86 1.98 -16.06 14.92
N VAL A 87 2.43 -15.21 14.02
CA VAL A 87 1.57 -14.36 13.18
C VAL A 87 1.99 -14.49 11.72
N SER A 88 1.08 -14.24 10.79
CA SER A 88 1.46 -14.22 9.38
C SER A 88 2.38 -13.02 9.11
N SER A 89 3.55 -13.28 8.54
CA SER A 89 4.60 -12.28 8.27
C SER A 89 4.10 -11.17 7.33
N LYS A 90 3.07 -11.44 6.52
CA LYS A 90 2.46 -10.45 5.61
C LYS A 90 1.86 -9.24 6.31
N TYR A 91 1.59 -9.34 7.62
CA TYR A 91 1.05 -8.25 8.43
C TYR A 91 2.11 -7.51 9.25
N LEU A 92 3.37 -7.94 9.19
CA LEU A 92 4.47 -7.36 9.95
C LEU A 92 5.41 -6.55 9.06
N THR A 93 5.96 -5.48 9.62
CA THR A 93 6.97 -4.64 8.94
C THR A 93 8.18 -4.47 9.83
N LYS A 94 9.39 -4.58 9.26
CA LYS A 94 10.64 -4.30 9.99
C LYS A 94 10.68 -2.86 10.47
N ILE A 95 10.78 -2.69 11.78
CA ILE A 95 11.15 -1.43 12.40
C ILE A 95 12.66 -1.39 12.34
N ILE A 96 13.21 -0.54 11.47
CA ILE A 96 14.62 -0.17 11.56
C ILE A 96 14.74 0.76 12.78
N LEU A 97 14.87 0.18 13.96
CA LEU A 97 15.42 0.89 15.10
C LEU A 97 16.91 0.99 14.85
N SER A 98 17.32 2.06 14.18
CA SER A 98 18.70 2.50 14.34
C SER A 98 18.87 2.89 15.80
N THR A 99 19.50 2.01 16.55
CA THR A 99 20.31 2.38 17.69
C THR A 99 21.28 3.46 17.21
N SER A 100 21.20 4.64 17.81
CA SER A 100 22.21 5.70 17.77
C SER A 100 22.75 6.18 16.40
N SER A 101 21.89 6.43 15.39
CA SER A 101 22.27 7.32 14.28
C SER A 101 21.24 8.42 14.05
N THR A 102 21.73 9.64 13.88
CA THR A 102 20.93 10.84 13.60
C THR A 102 20.02 10.58 12.38
N LYS A 103 18.70 10.63 12.58
CA LYS A 103 17.68 10.45 11.52
C LYS A 103 17.45 11.73 10.71
N VAL A 104 18.04 12.85 11.12
CA VAL A 104 18.02 14.10 10.36
C VAL A 104 18.67 13.87 9.00
N GLY A 105 18.08 14.43 7.94
CA GLY A 105 18.54 14.23 6.56
C GLY A 105 17.99 12.97 5.88
N LYS A 106 17.52 11.97 6.64
CA LYS A 106 16.85 10.77 6.10
C LYS A 106 15.43 11.08 5.64
N TYR A 107 14.82 10.17 4.88
CA TYR A 107 13.44 10.30 4.42
C TYR A 107 12.48 9.54 5.33
N TYR A 108 11.36 10.17 5.65
CA TYR A 108 10.24 9.62 6.41
C TYR A 108 9.06 9.38 5.47
N SER A 109 8.73 8.11 5.26
CA SER A 109 7.65 7.67 4.39
C SER A 109 6.43 7.30 5.22
N ILE A 110 5.29 7.91 4.92
CA ILE A 110 4.06 7.73 5.69
C ILE A 110 3.43 6.37 5.37
N THR A 111 3.13 5.62 6.42
CA THR A 111 2.48 4.29 6.37
C THR A 111 1.02 4.29 6.85
N ALA A 112 0.53 5.42 7.36
CA ALA A 112 -0.89 5.61 7.68
C ALA A 112 -1.66 6.12 6.46
N ALA A 113 -2.94 5.77 6.34
CA ALA A 113 -3.82 6.28 5.28
C ALA A 113 -3.80 7.81 5.21
N THR A 114 -3.87 8.45 6.37
CA THR A 114 -3.65 9.88 6.57
C THR A 114 -2.91 10.10 7.89
N LEU A 115 -2.16 11.20 7.97
CA LEU A 115 -1.49 11.63 9.19
C LEU A 115 -1.55 13.15 9.31
N ASN A 116 -1.96 13.65 10.48
CA ASN A 116 -1.97 15.09 10.73
C ASN A 116 -0.54 15.60 10.96
N VAL A 117 -0.17 16.68 10.26
CA VAL A 117 1.01 17.48 10.55
C VAL A 117 0.62 18.53 11.57
N ARG A 118 1.42 18.68 12.62
CA ARG A 118 1.06 19.50 13.80
C ARG A 118 2.05 20.61 14.05
N LYS A 119 1.59 21.69 14.70
CA LYS A 119 2.44 22.86 15.00
C LYS A 119 3.59 22.51 15.96
N THR A 120 3.33 21.65 16.94
CA THR A 120 4.33 21.15 17.90
C THR A 120 4.26 19.62 18.00
N SER A 121 5.25 19.01 18.67
CA SER A 121 5.38 17.55 18.86
C SER A 121 4.36 16.96 19.86
N SER A 122 3.08 17.27 19.68
CA SER A 122 1.98 16.82 20.54
C SER A 122 0.72 16.52 19.73
N VAL A 123 -0.01 15.46 20.09
CA VAL A 123 -1.28 15.07 19.46
C VAL A 123 -2.46 16.02 19.75
N THR A 124 -2.31 16.95 20.69
CA THR A 124 -3.32 17.99 20.98
C THR A 124 -2.99 19.31 20.29
N SER A 125 -1.81 19.43 19.69
CA SER A 125 -1.37 20.64 19.00
C SER A 125 -2.16 20.89 17.71
N LYS A 126 -2.29 22.18 17.35
CA LYS A 126 -2.96 22.69 16.15
C LYS A 126 -2.55 21.88 14.92
N LYS A 127 -3.55 21.38 14.20
CA LYS A 127 -3.38 20.73 12.90
C LYS A 127 -3.00 21.78 11.86
N LEU A 128 -1.85 21.60 11.21
CA LEU A 128 -1.36 22.47 10.14
C LEU A 128 -1.68 21.91 8.75
N ALA A 129 -1.59 20.59 8.59
CA ALA A 129 -1.85 19.91 7.32
C ALA A 129 -2.22 18.44 7.55
N THR A 130 -2.55 17.73 6.47
CA THR A 130 -2.72 16.27 6.47
C THR A 130 -1.83 15.69 5.37
N VAL A 131 -1.02 14.70 5.69
CA VAL A 131 -0.18 13.97 4.74
C VAL A 131 -0.72 12.56 4.49
N ARG A 132 -0.49 12.11 3.26
CA ARG A 132 -0.88 10.86 2.58
C ARG A 132 -0.13 9.62 3.03
N PHE A 133 -0.71 8.42 2.95
CA PHE A 133 0.08 7.22 2.73
C PHE A 133 1.02 7.42 1.54
N GLY A 134 2.27 6.96 1.64
CA GLY A 134 3.22 7.06 0.53
C GLY A 134 3.83 8.45 0.34
N ASP A 135 3.37 9.47 1.06
CA ASP A 135 4.08 10.75 1.09
C ASP A 135 5.43 10.56 1.77
N GLN A 136 6.43 11.29 1.28
CA GLN A 136 7.81 11.18 1.72
C GLN A 136 8.34 12.56 2.07
N PHE A 137 8.95 12.68 3.24
CA PHE A 137 9.47 13.94 3.71
C PHE A 137 10.88 13.78 4.26
N LYS A 138 11.77 14.72 3.93
CA LYS A 138 13.07 14.78 4.58
C LYS A 138 12.87 15.16 6.05
N ILE A 139 13.47 14.40 6.96
CA ILE A 139 13.45 14.68 8.39
C ILE A 139 14.39 15.86 8.64
N LYS A 140 13.83 16.99 9.09
CA LYS A 140 14.59 18.22 9.39
C LYS A 140 15.09 18.26 10.83
N ALA A 141 14.33 17.67 11.76
CA ALA A 141 14.71 17.56 13.16
C ALA A 141 14.00 16.38 13.84
N GLN A 142 14.57 15.90 14.94
CA GLN A 142 13.91 14.99 15.88
C GLN A 142 13.45 15.78 17.11
N ALA A 143 12.27 15.47 17.60
CA ALA A 143 11.74 16.00 18.84
C ALA A 143 11.47 14.87 19.83
N LYS A 144 11.25 15.24 21.10
CA LYS A 144 10.93 14.31 22.19
C LYS A 144 9.74 13.41 21.82
N ASN A 145 9.68 12.23 22.43
CA ASN A 145 8.58 11.26 22.25
C ASN A 145 8.38 10.77 20.81
N GLY A 146 9.47 10.73 20.03
CA GLY A 146 9.47 10.16 18.69
C GLY A 146 8.72 11.02 17.65
N TRP A 147 8.80 12.34 17.74
CA TRP A 147 8.27 13.21 16.70
C TRP A 147 9.37 13.62 15.72
N PHE A 148 9.00 13.74 14.45
CA PHE A 148 9.87 14.25 13.39
C PHE A 148 9.34 15.58 12.90
N LYS A 149 10.20 16.59 12.83
CA LYS A 149 9.92 17.81 12.07
C LYS A 149 10.18 17.53 10.60
N ILE A 150 9.16 17.77 9.78
CA ILE A 150 9.20 17.60 8.33
C ILE A 150 8.89 18.93 7.64
N GLU A 151 9.38 19.08 6.41
CA GLU A 151 8.94 20.13 5.49
C GLU A 151 7.87 19.55 4.57
N TYR A 152 6.60 19.89 4.83
CA TYR A 152 5.45 19.27 4.17
C TYR A 152 4.97 20.03 2.93
N ALA A 153 5.44 21.26 2.75
CA ALA A 153 5.30 22.06 1.54
C ALA A 153 6.49 23.03 1.47
N LYS A 154 6.76 23.66 0.32
CA LYS A 154 7.87 24.61 0.15
C LYS A 154 7.82 25.69 1.26
N GLY A 155 8.83 25.71 2.13
CA GLY A 155 8.94 26.66 3.24
C GLY A 155 8.00 26.39 4.44
N LYS A 156 7.12 25.37 4.37
CA LYS A 156 6.18 25.03 5.45
C LYS A 156 6.65 23.80 6.21
N THR A 157 6.89 23.96 7.52
CA THR A 157 7.34 22.86 8.39
C THR A 157 6.36 22.53 9.50
N GLY A 158 6.39 21.29 9.97
CA GLY A 158 5.56 20.83 11.09
C GLY A 158 5.96 19.44 11.58
N TYR A 159 5.28 18.94 12.61
CA TYR A 159 5.65 17.71 13.30
C TYR A 159 4.71 16.55 12.96
N VAL A 160 5.30 15.37 12.76
CA VAL A 160 4.61 14.09 12.55
C VAL A 160 5.18 13.02 13.50
N SER A 161 4.32 12.12 13.99
CA SER A 161 4.75 11.07 14.92
C SER A 161 5.38 9.90 14.17
N HIS A 162 6.55 9.43 14.63
CA HIS A 162 7.33 8.32 14.06
C HIS A 162 6.56 7.01 13.93
N LYS A 163 5.50 6.81 14.73
CA LYS A 163 4.71 5.56 14.76
C LYS A 163 4.07 5.24 13.41
N TYR A 164 3.81 6.28 12.62
CA TYR A 164 3.01 6.21 11.40
C TYR A 164 3.84 6.20 10.12
N GLY A 165 5.12 5.86 10.18
CA GLY A 165 5.97 5.81 8.99
C GLY A 165 7.16 4.89 9.13
N ILE A 166 8.00 4.93 8.11
CA ILE A 166 9.28 4.21 8.00
C ILE A 166 10.35 5.19 7.54
N ILE A 167 11.60 4.90 7.86
CA ILE A 167 12.74 5.77 7.57
C ILE A 167 13.64 5.08 6.55
N SER A 168 14.00 5.79 5.49
CA SER A 168 14.93 5.34 4.46
C SER A 168 16.09 6.33 4.29
N THR A 169 17.22 5.82 3.79
CA THR A 169 18.41 6.63 3.50
C THR A 169 18.29 7.40 2.18
N SER A 170 17.51 6.90 1.22
CA SER A 170 17.19 7.58 -0.02
C SER A 170 15.68 7.71 -0.23
N LYS A 171 15.29 8.62 -1.13
CA LYS A 171 13.89 8.83 -1.52
C LYS A 171 13.34 7.68 -2.35
N GLU A 172 14.22 7.02 -3.12
CA GLU A 172 13.90 5.92 -4.03
C GLU A 172 13.71 4.58 -3.28
N ASN A 173 14.54 4.30 -2.26
CA ASN A 173 14.47 3.04 -1.49
C ASN A 173 13.61 3.18 -0.23
N ALA A 174 12.45 3.83 -0.38
CA ALA A 174 11.57 4.16 0.73
C ALA A 174 10.83 2.96 1.33
N TYR A 175 10.61 1.93 0.52
CA TYR A 175 9.95 0.69 0.89
C TYR A 175 10.91 -0.44 0.50
N PRO A 176 11.37 -1.31 1.43
CA PRO A 176 12.19 -2.45 1.06
C PRO A 176 11.53 -3.24 -0.07
N GLU A 177 12.30 -3.74 -1.04
CA GLU A 177 11.73 -4.55 -2.13
C GLU A 177 10.85 -5.68 -1.58
N GLY A 178 9.67 -5.86 -2.17
CA GLY A 178 8.66 -6.82 -1.72
C GLY A 178 7.74 -6.35 -0.57
N THR A 179 7.89 -5.12 -0.08
CA THR A 179 6.97 -4.55 0.93
C THR A 179 5.75 -3.87 0.30
N ILE A 180 4.68 -4.64 0.01
CA ILE A 180 3.38 -4.09 -0.43
C ILE A 180 2.56 -3.66 0.80
N PHE A 181 2.85 -2.48 1.35
CA PHE A 181 2.08 -1.88 2.45
C PHE A 181 1.37 -0.65 1.93
N GLY A 182 0.15 -0.44 2.40
CA GLY A 182 -0.71 0.65 1.96
C GLY A 182 -2.13 0.52 2.51
N PRO A 183 -2.92 1.58 2.56
CA PRO A 183 -4.28 1.55 3.11
C PRO A 183 -5.22 0.62 2.32
N LEU A 184 -4.82 0.21 1.11
CA LEU A 184 -5.52 -0.78 0.28
C LEU A 184 -4.77 -2.13 0.22
N SER A 185 -3.80 -2.37 1.11
CA SER A 185 -3.08 -3.64 1.17
C SER A 185 -4.02 -4.83 1.38
N GLY A 186 -3.84 -5.87 0.57
CA GLY A 186 -4.70 -7.04 0.54
C GLY A 186 -5.96 -6.89 -0.32
N ARG A 187 -6.24 -5.71 -0.87
CA ARG A 187 -7.34 -5.48 -1.81
C ARG A 187 -6.86 -5.66 -3.25
N THR A 188 -7.75 -6.19 -4.09
CA THR A 188 -7.55 -6.31 -5.53
C THR A 188 -8.58 -5.46 -6.28
N PHE A 189 -8.13 -4.61 -7.19
CA PHE A 189 -9.01 -3.83 -8.06
C PHE A 189 -8.81 -4.19 -9.52
N VAL A 190 -9.91 -4.22 -10.27
CA VAL A 190 -9.84 -4.21 -11.73
C VAL A 190 -10.07 -2.78 -12.19
N VAL A 191 -9.12 -2.24 -12.95
CA VAL A 191 -9.23 -0.93 -13.58
C VAL A 191 -9.43 -1.12 -15.08
N ASP A 192 -10.55 -0.66 -15.57
CA ASP A 192 -10.95 -0.76 -16.97
C ASP A 192 -10.71 0.56 -17.71
N ALA A 193 -9.83 0.52 -18.71
CA ALA A 193 -9.63 1.67 -19.59
C ALA A 193 -10.62 1.57 -20.76
N GLY A 194 -11.64 2.44 -20.78
CA GLY A 194 -12.69 2.45 -21.79
C GLY A 194 -12.15 2.45 -23.22
N HIS A 195 -12.88 1.83 -24.16
CA HIS A 195 -12.54 1.73 -25.59
C HIS A 195 -11.17 1.09 -25.87
N GLY A 196 -10.54 1.37 -27.01
CA GLY A 196 -9.21 0.87 -27.41
C GLY A 196 -9.18 0.26 -28.80
N GLY A 197 -8.00 0.28 -29.43
CA GLY A 197 -7.77 -0.20 -30.78
C GLY A 197 -8.67 0.52 -31.80
N ALA A 198 -9.50 -0.25 -32.50
CA ALA A 198 -10.47 0.26 -33.48
C ALA A 198 -11.59 1.09 -32.83
N GLN A 199 -11.89 0.86 -31.55
CA GLN A 199 -12.86 1.63 -30.78
C GLN A 199 -12.19 2.92 -30.32
N LYS A 200 -12.31 4.00 -31.08
CA LYS A 200 -11.73 5.31 -30.71
C LYS A 200 -12.45 5.95 -29.51
N GLY A 201 -13.71 5.59 -29.30
CA GLY A 201 -14.64 6.38 -28.48
C GLY A 201 -14.93 7.72 -29.16
N ALA A 202 -15.26 8.74 -28.39
CA ALA A 202 -15.39 10.09 -28.90
C ALA A 202 -14.05 10.62 -29.48
N TYR A 203 -14.12 11.49 -30.49
CA TYR A 203 -12.94 12.07 -31.15
C TYR A 203 -13.16 13.56 -31.40
N TYR A 204 -12.44 14.39 -30.65
CA TYR A 204 -12.58 15.85 -30.71
C TYR A 204 -11.21 16.51 -30.65
N TYR A 205 -11.02 17.56 -31.43
CA TYR A 205 -9.81 18.38 -31.44
C TYR A 205 -8.51 17.55 -31.61
N GLY A 206 -8.55 16.49 -32.43
CA GLY A 206 -7.40 15.62 -32.68
C GLY A 206 -7.11 14.59 -31.58
N ILE A 207 -7.98 14.46 -30.58
CA ILE A 207 -7.78 13.58 -29.43
C ILE A 207 -8.88 12.53 -29.38
N ALA A 208 -8.49 11.26 -29.30
CA ALA A 208 -9.41 10.14 -29.11
C ALA A 208 -9.62 9.83 -27.62
N GLU A 209 -10.86 9.52 -27.25
CA GLU A 209 -11.25 9.18 -25.87
C GLU A 209 -10.45 7.98 -25.36
N LYS A 210 -10.21 6.97 -26.21
CA LYS A 210 -9.42 5.79 -25.85
C LYS A 210 -8.02 6.11 -25.30
N ASP A 211 -7.41 7.21 -25.75
CA ASP A 211 -6.06 7.62 -25.35
C ASP A 211 -6.09 8.35 -24.02
N LEU A 212 -7.09 9.21 -23.82
CA LEU A 212 -7.36 9.85 -22.52
C LEU A 212 -7.67 8.79 -21.46
N ASN A 213 -8.53 7.82 -21.79
CA ASN A 213 -8.93 6.73 -20.91
C ASN A 213 -7.73 5.86 -20.52
N LEU A 214 -6.85 5.51 -21.46
CA LEU A 214 -5.65 4.71 -21.16
C LEU A 214 -4.68 5.45 -20.24
N LYS A 215 -4.44 6.74 -20.49
CA LYS A 215 -3.57 7.57 -19.65
C LYS A 215 -4.13 7.69 -18.24
N ALA A 216 -5.41 8.03 -18.10
CA ALA A 216 -6.09 8.16 -16.82
C ALA A 216 -6.10 6.83 -16.03
N ALA A 217 -6.43 5.72 -16.69
CA ALA A 217 -6.46 4.40 -16.08
C ALA A 217 -5.06 3.93 -15.61
N LYS A 218 -3.99 4.23 -16.36
CA LYS A 218 -2.61 3.97 -15.92
C LYS A 218 -2.21 4.83 -14.72
N THR A 219 -2.60 6.11 -14.69
CA THR A 219 -2.36 6.98 -13.52
C THR A 219 -3.10 6.43 -12.29
N LEU A 220 -4.34 5.99 -12.45
CA LEU A 220 -5.10 5.33 -11.38
C LEU A 220 -4.41 4.04 -10.92
N GLN A 221 -3.96 3.19 -11.85
CA GLN A 221 -3.20 1.98 -11.53
C GLN A 221 -1.99 2.27 -10.64
N GLN A 222 -1.19 3.28 -11.01
CA GLN A 222 0.00 3.68 -10.26
C GLN A 222 -0.37 4.15 -8.85
N GLN A 223 -1.42 4.97 -8.71
CA GLN A 223 -1.87 5.45 -7.41
C GLN A 223 -2.36 4.30 -6.52
N LEU A 224 -3.19 3.38 -7.05
CA LEU A 224 -3.70 2.25 -6.28
C LEU A 224 -2.60 1.27 -5.88
N LYS A 225 -1.63 1.02 -6.77
CA LYS A 225 -0.43 0.22 -6.44
C LYS A 225 0.41 0.91 -5.37
N LYS A 226 0.60 2.24 -5.48
CA LYS A 226 1.26 3.05 -4.45
C LYS A 226 0.55 2.89 -3.12
N ASP A 227 -0.78 2.83 -3.09
CA ASP A 227 -1.59 2.62 -1.89
C ASP A 227 -1.73 1.15 -1.46
N GLY A 228 -0.91 0.26 -2.04
CA GLY A 228 -0.75 -1.14 -1.63
C GLY A 228 -1.75 -2.12 -2.25
N ALA A 229 -2.60 -1.68 -3.18
CA ALA A 229 -3.55 -2.56 -3.85
C ALA A 229 -2.88 -3.41 -4.92
N LYS A 230 -3.39 -4.63 -5.12
CA LYS A 230 -3.18 -5.37 -6.37
C LYS A 230 -4.09 -4.76 -7.44
N VAL A 231 -3.55 -4.42 -8.60
CA VAL A 231 -4.33 -3.82 -9.69
C VAL A 231 -4.21 -4.64 -10.96
N ILE A 232 -5.34 -5.06 -11.50
CA ILE A 232 -5.46 -5.77 -12.76
C ILE A 232 -6.09 -4.80 -13.77
N MET A 233 -5.42 -4.59 -14.91
CA MET A 233 -5.93 -3.72 -15.97
C MET A 233 -6.68 -4.56 -17.00
N THR A 234 -7.80 -4.06 -17.54
CA THR A 234 -8.43 -4.73 -18.71
C THR A 234 -7.53 -4.61 -19.94
N ARG A 235 -6.90 -3.44 -20.13
CA ARG A 235 -5.84 -3.21 -21.12
C ARG A 235 -4.74 -2.28 -20.59
N THR A 236 -3.50 -2.54 -21.03
CA THR A 236 -2.31 -1.72 -20.76
C THR A 236 -1.74 -1.04 -22.01
N THR A 237 -2.24 -1.41 -23.19
CA THR A 237 -1.87 -0.88 -24.50
C THR A 237 -3.11 -0.44 -25.26
N ASP A 238 -2.92 0.16 -26.44
CA ASP A 238 -4.01 0.44 -27.35
C ASP A 238 -4.44 -0.84 -28.07
N LYS A 239 -5.45 -1.52 -27.54
CA LYS A 239 -6.00 -2.76 -28.11
C LYS A 239 -7.52 -2.77 -28.00
N THR A 240 -8.18 -3.35 -28.99
CA THR A 240 -9.63 -3.55 -29.00
C THR A 240 -10.03 -4.59 -27.96
N LEU A 241 -11.06 -4.30 -27.15
CA LEU A 241 -11.67 -5.24 -26.22
C LEU A 241 -13.19 -5.09 -26.23
N SER A 242 -13.90 -6.19 -26.45
CA SER A 242 -15.36 -6.23 -26.28
C SER A 242 -15.76 -5.95 -24.84
N LEU A 243 -16.99 -5.47 -24.64
CA LEU A 243 -17.55 -5.23 -23.31
C LEU A 243 -17.57 -6.53 -22.49
N GLU A 244 -17.94 -7.65 -23.11
CA GLU A 244 -17.93 -8.95 -22.47
C GLU A 244 -16.52 -9.36 -22.04
N LYS A 245 -15.48 -9.15 -22.87
CA LYS A 245 -14.11 -9.50 -22.48
C LYS A 245 -13.63 -8.74 -21.25
N ARG A 246 -14.05 -7.46 -21.08
CA ARG A 246 -13.75 -6.66 -19.88
C ARG A 246 -14.38 -7.28 -18.64
N VAL A 247 -15.64 -7.71 -18.74
CA VAL A 247 -16.36 -8.41 -17.68
C VAL A 247 -15.69 -9.74 -17.36
N GLN A 248 -15.27 -10.52 -18.36
CA GLN A 248 -14.57 -11.79 -18.15
C GLN A 248 -13.22 -11.64 -17.45
N ILE A 249 -12.47 -10.56 -17.74
CA ILE A 249 -11.25 -10.22 -16.99
C ILE A 249 -11.60 -9.97 -15.51
N SER A 250 -12.69 -9.23 -15.24
CA SER A 250 -13.17 -8.99 -13.87
C SER A 250 -13.57 -10.29 -13.15
N LYS A 251 -14.37 -11.14 -13.80
CA LYS A 251 -14.78 -12.46 -13.30
C LYS A 251 -13.60 -13.34 -12.93
N SER A 252 -12.58 -13.38 -13.80
CA SER A 252 -11.35 -14.16 -13.57
C SER A 252 -10.51 -13.61 -12.43
N ALA A 253 -10.46 -12.27 -12.29
CA ALA A 253 -9.65 -11.57 -11.29
C ALA A 253 -10.22 -11.66 -9.87
N LYS A 254 -11.54 -11.84 -9.73
CA LYS A 254 -12.27 -11.81 -8.46
C LYS A 254 -11.93 -10.58 -7.58
N PRO A 255 -12.03 -9.35 -8.12
CA PRO A 255 -11.61 -8.16 -7.40
C PRO A 255 -12.55 -7.80 -6.25
N ASP A 256 -12.04 -7.02 -5.29
CA ASP A 256 -12.84 -6.32 -4.30
C ASP A 256 -13.72 -5.24 -4.95
N ALA A 257 -13.28 -4.62 -6.05
CA ALA A 257 -14.08 -3.71 -6.86
C ALA A 257 -13.59 -3.56 -8.31
N PHE A 258 -14.53 -3.20 -9.20
CA PHE A 258 -14.29 -2.86 -10.60
C PHE A 258 -14.45 -1.34 -10.83
N ILE A 259 -13.51 -0.71 -11.51
CA ILE A 259 -13.51 0.74 -11.77
C ILE A 259 -13.26 0.98 -13.25
N SER A 260 -14.26 1.47 -13.98
CA SER A 260 -14.10 1.85 -15.40
C SER A 260 -13.84 3.34 -15.53
N VAL A 261 -12.96 3.72 -16.46
CA VAL A 261 -12.48 5.09 -16.68
C VAL A 261 -12.80 5.52 -18.11
N HIS A 262 -13.56 6.62 -18.22
CA HIS A 262 -14.04 7.22 -19.45
C HIS A 262 -13.89 8.76 -19.45
N HIS A 263 -14.10 9.38 -20.61
CA HIS A 263 -14.30 10.82 -20.75
C HIS A 263 -15.57 11.05 -21.58
N ASN A 264 -16.36 12.02 -21.16
CA ASN A 264 -17.73 12.18 -21.64
C ASN A 264 -17.81 13.13 -22.84
N VAL A 265 -19.00 13.19 -23.45
CA VAL A 265 -19.39 14.18 -24.44
C VAL A 265 -20.71 14.82 -24.02
N TYR A 266 -20.79 16.15 -24.09
CA TYR A 266 -22.02 16.85 -23.75
C TYR A 266 -22.97 16.82 -24.95
N ASN A 267 -24.26 16.70 -24.67
CA ASN A 267 -25.36 16.94 -25.59
C ASN A 267 -25.93 18.36 -25.43
N LYS A 268 -25.79 18.96 -24.24
CA LYS A 268 -26.23 20.32 -23.93
C LYS A 268 -25.05 21.18 -23.47
N LYS A 269 -24.99 22.45 -23.92
CA LYS A 269 -23.93 23.39 -23.53
C LYS A 269 -23.84 23.68 -22.03
N SER A 270 -24.86 23.29 -21.24
CA SER A 270 -24.86 23.40 -19.77
C SER A 270 -24.15 22.24 -19.08
N GLU A 271 -23.89 21.12 -19.76
CA GLU A 271 -23.24 19.95 -19.16
C GLU A 271 -21.73 20.18 -19.07
N GLU A 272 -21.21 20.12 -17.85
CA GLU A 272 -19.80 20.32 -17.54
C GLU A 272 -19.41 19.50 -16.32
N GLY A 273 -18.13 19.20 -16.19
CA GLY A 273 -17.60 18.53 -15.01
C GLY A 273 -17.43 17.02 -15.12
N TYR A 274 -16.89 16.45 -14.04
CA TYR A 274 -16.73 15.01 -13.89
C TYR A 274 -17.98 14.39 -13.23
N LEU A 275 -18.26 13.13 -13.57
CA LEU A 275 -19.39 12.39 -13.00
C LEU A 275 -19.04 10.94 -12.69
N ALA A 276 -19.91 10.28 -11.92
CA ALA A 276 -19.77 8.87 -11.58
C ALA A 276 -21.07 8.09 -11.84
N LEU A 277 -20.96 6.92 -12.44
CA LEU A 277 -22.10 6.09 -12.84
C LEU A 277 -22.13 4.79 -12.06
N TYR A 278 -23.34 4.35 -11.72
CA TYR A 278 -23.64 3.03 -11.15
C TYR A 278 -24.79 2.36 -11.90
N THR A 279 -24.85 1.03 -11.86
CA THR A 279 -25.96 0.28 -12.49
C THR A 279 -26.76 -0.50 -11.46
N LYS A 280 -26.14 -1.09 -10.44
CA LYS A 280 -26.87 -1.83 -9.40
C LYS A 280 -27.13 -0.95 -8.18
N LYS A 281 -28.26 -1.16 -7.49
CA LYS A 281 -28.59 -0.42 -6.25
C LYS A 281 -27.47 -0.52 -5.20
N ALA A 282 -26.83 -1.69 -5.09
CA ALA A 282 -25.71 -1.93 -4.18
C ALA A 282 -24.47 -1.06 -4.50
N GLU A 283 -24.29 -0.62 -5.74
CA GLU A 283 -23.16 0.19 -6.19
C GLU A 283 -23.34 1.69 -5.89
N LYS A 284 -24.57 2.15 -5.61
CA LYS A 284 -24.84 3.58 -5.37
C LYS A 284 -24.00 4.14 -4.23
N THR A 285 -23.93 3.42 -3.11
CA THR A 285 -23.11 3.84 -1.96
C THR A 285 -21.63 3.83 -2.31
N PHE A 286 -21.13 2.78 -2.98
CA PHE A 286 -19.73 2.70 -3.39
C PHE A 286 -19.35 3.86 -4.33
N THR A 287 -20.17 4.11 -5.34
CA THR A 287 -19.99 5.20 -6.31
C THR A 287 -19.98 6.57 -5.63
N LYS A 288 -20.91 6.81 -4.68
CA LYS A 288 -20.94 8.04 -3.88
C LYS A 288 -19.65 8.26 -3.09
N TYR A 289 -19.06 7.21 -2.51
CA TYR A 289 -17.80 7.32 -1.77
C TYR A 289 -16.63 7.75 -2.66
N LEU A 290 -16.57 7.20 -3.88
CA LEU A 290 -15.54 7.55 -4.86
C LEU A 290 -15.76 8.98 -5.37
N PHE A 291 -16.97 9.31 -5.81
CA PHE A 291 -17.32 10.64 -6.33
C PHE A 291 -17.04 11.76 -5.30
N ASN A 292 -17.55 11.63 -4.07
CA ASN A 292 -17.37 12.66 -3.05
C ASN A 292 -15.89 12.86 -2.65
N ALA A 293 -15.04 11.87 -2.88
CA ALA A 293 -13.61 11.98 -2.58
C ALA A 293 -12.80 12.71 -3.67
N LEU A 294 -13.39 12.96 -4.85
CA LEU A 294 -12.78 13.69 -5.96
C LEU A 294 -12.69 15.21 -5.70
N ASP A 295 -13.68 15.79 -5.02
CA ASP A 295 -13.84 17.23 -4.84
C ASP A 295 -12.56 17.93 -4.38
N ARG A 296 -12.02 17.52 -3.22
CA ARG A 296 -10.81 18.14 -2.65
C ARG A 296 -9.57 18.08 -3.56
N PRO A 297 -9.14 16.92 -4.09
CA PRO A 297 -7.94 16.90 -4.93
C PRO A 297 -8.15 17.56 -6.29
N VAL A 298 -9.34 17.50 -6.89
CA VAL A 298 -9.61 18.11 -8.19
C VAL A 298 -9.65 19.63 -8.10
N SER A 299 -10.39 20.19 -7.13
CA SER A 299 -10.47 21.64 -6.89
C SER A 299 -9.11 22.28 -6.56
N ALA A 300 -8.14 21.49 -6.08
CA ALA A 300 -6.79 21.97 -5.80
C ALA A 300 -5.95 22.23 -7.06
N VAL A 301 -6.36 21.71 -8.23
CA VAL A 301 -5.58 21.79 -9.48
C VAL A 301 -6.39 22.25 -10.69
N SER A 302 -7.71 22.31 -10.57
CA SER A 302 -8.61 22.61 -11.68
C SER A 302 -9.96 23.11 -11.17
N ASP A 303 -10.63 23.89 -12.02
CA ASP A 303 -12.00 24.41 -11.90
C ASP A 303 -13.04 23.56 -12.67
N VAL A 304 -12.67 22.37 -13.18
CA VAL A 304 -13.66 21.42 -13.72
C VAL A 304 -14.61 21.01 -12.59
N PRO A 305 -15.92 21.29 -12.68
CA PRO A 305 -16.83 21.10 -11.57
C PRO A 305 -17.17 19.62 -11.33
N ALA A 306 -17.75 19.34 -10.18
CA ALA A 306 -18.42 18.07 -9.92
C ALA A 306 -19.84 18.16 -10.50
N GLU A 307 -20.22 17.24 -11.39
CA GLU A 307 -21.60 17.22 -11.91
C GLU A 307 -22.50 16.44 -10.94
N GLU A 308 -22.44 15.11 -10.98
CA GLU A 308 -23.19 14.26 -10.08
C GLU A 308 -22.69 12.81 -10.07
N TYR A 309 -23.32 11.97 -9.24
CA TYR A 309 -23.30 10.54 -9.42
C TYR A 309 -24.71 10.03 -9.70
N ARG A 310 -24.92 9.32 -10.81
CA ARG A 310 -26.26 8.89 -11.26
C ARG A 310 -26.29 7.45 -11.75
N TYR A 311 -27.51 6.92 -11.86
CA TYR A 311 -27.75 5.61 -12.45
C TYR A 311 -27.54 5.67 -13.96
N GLN A 312 -26.92 4.63 -14.52
CA GLN A 312 -26.90 4.36 -15.96
C GLN A 312 -26.87 2.86 -16.19
N ASN A 313 -27.55 2.37 -17.23
CA ASN A 313 -27.59 0.95 -17.55
C ASN A 313 -26.35 0.50 -18.37
N LEU A 314 -25.22 0.30 -17.70
CA LEU A 314 -23.92 0.04 -18.33
C LEU A 314 -23.59 -1.46 -18.34
N HIS A 315 -23.29 -2.04 -19.51
CA HIS A 315 -22.97 -3.48 -19.64
C HIS A 315 -21.84 -3.93 -18.70
N VAL A 316 -20.74 -3.18 -18.63
CA VAL A 316 -19.56 -3.55 -17.81
C VAL A 316 -19.81 -3.52 -16.30
N LEU A 317 -20.90 -2.89 -15.85
CA LEU A 317 -21.35 -2.92 -14.45
C LEU A 317 -22.50 -3.92 -14.26
N ARG A 318 -23.47 -3.94 -15.17
CA ARG A 318 -24.63 -4.84 -15.14
C ARG A 318 -24.22 -6.31 -15.14
N GLU A 319 -23.32 -6.71 -16.04
CA GLU A 319 -22.91 -8.12 -16.23
C GLU A 319 -21.75 -8.54 -15.30
N ASN A 320 -21.25 -7.61 -14.50
CA ASN A 320 -20.12 -7.83 -13.60
C ASN A 320 -20.64 -8.18 -12.20
N PRO A 321 -20.29 -9.34 -11.63
CA PRO A 321 -20.83 -9.76 -10.33
C PRO A 321 -20.21 -8.99 -9.15
N TYR A 322 -19.09 -8.29 -9.36
CA TYR A 322 -18.42 -7.50 -8.34
C TYR A 322 -18.98 -6.07 -8.31
N ILE A 323 -18.88 -5.43 -7.14
CA ILE A 323 -19.27 -4.02 -7.00
C ILE A 323 -18.37 -3.15 -7.89
N GLY A 324 -18.96 -2.20 -8.62
CA GLY A 324 -18.18 -1.31 -9.45
C GLY A 324 -18.80 0.05 -9.71
N THR A 325 -18.04 0.88 -10.40
CA THR A 325 -18.44 2.20 -10.88
C THR A 325 -17.75 2.50 -12.21
N LEU A 326 -18.33 3.41 -12.99
CA LEU A 326 -17.69 4.03 -14.15
C LEU A 326 -17.56 5.52 -13.88
N LEU A 327 -16.35 6.05 -14.06
CA LEU A 327 -16.07 7.47 -13.86
C LEU A 327 -15.81 8.16 -15.20
N GLU A 328 -16.52 9.26 -15.40
CA GLU A 328 -16.31 10.18 -16.50
C GLU A 328 -15.46 11.34 -15.99
N TYR A 329 -14.27 11.51 -16.56
CA TYR A 329 -13.29 12.49 -16.09
C TYR A 329 -13.56 13.93 -16.55
N GLY A 330 -14.65 14.17 -17.27
CA GLY A 330 -15.01 15.46 -17.85
C GLY A 330 -15.36 15.36 -19.33
N TYR A 331 -15.81 16.48 -19.89
CA TYR A 331 -16.36 16.57 -21.23
C TYR A 331 -15.30 16.92 -22.28
N MET A 332 -14.93 15.95 -23.13
CA MET A 332 -13.85 16.15 -24.10
C MET A 332 -14.25 16.99 -25.32
N ASN A 333 -15.54 17.09 -25.63
CA ASN A 333 -16.05 18.00 -26.67
C ASN A 333 -16.16 19.45 -26.19
N ARG A 334 -15.84 19.76 -24.92
CA ARG A 334 -15.72 21.11 -24.39
C ARG A 334 -14.25 21.54 -24.39
N LYS A 335 -13.86 22.41 -25.33
CA LYS A 335 -12.45 22.84 -25.50
C LYS A 335 -11.80 23.38 -24.22
N SER A 336 -12.55 24.09 -23.36
CA SER A 336 -12.03 24.60 -22.08
C SER A 336 -11.76 23.49 -21.06
N GLU A 337 -12.59 22.44 -20.99
CA GLU A 337 -12.37 21.28 -20.14
C GLU A 337 -11.30 20.34 -20.71
N LEU A 338 -11.28 20.10 -22.02
CA LEU A 338 -10.30 19.20 -22.63
C LEU A 338 -8.85 19.61 -22.31
N LYS A 339 -8.57 20.91 -22.30
CA LYS A 339 -7.27 21.47 -21.88
C LYS A 339 -6.89 21.07 -20.45
N LYS A 340 -7.86 20.91 -19.55
CA LYS A 340 -7.68 20.62 -18.12
C LYS A 340 -7.63 19.11 -17.87
N ILE A 341 -8.59 18.36 -18.40
CA ILE A 341 -8.71 16.90 -18.19
C ILE A 341 -7.57 16.12 -18.84
N ASN A 342 -6.91 16.69 -19.85
CA ASN A 342 -5.72 16.11 -20.49
C ASN A 342 -4.40 16.41 -19.74
N THR A 343 -4.42 17.14 -18.62
CA THR A 343 -3.20 17.41 -17.83
C THR A 343 -2.84 16.26 -16.90
N ASP A 344 -1.55 16.13 -16.59
CA ASP A 344 -1.07 15.17 -15.59
C ASP A 344 -1.56 15.49 -14.17
N SER A 345 -1.66 16.77 -13.82
CA SER A 345 -2.14 17.22 -12.51
C SER A 345 -3.59 16.79 -12.28
N TYR A 346 -4.46 16.98 -13.29
CA TYR A 346 -5.85 16.56 -13.23
C TYR A 346 -5.98 15.04 -13.08
N ARG A 347 -5.29 14.25 -13.91
CA ARG A 347 -5.31 12.77 -13.80
C ARG A 347 -4.83 12.28 -12.44
N LYS A 348 -3.77 12.89 -11.89
CA LYS A 348 -3.25 12.56 -10.55
C LYS A 348 -4.25 12.92 -9.45
N ALA A 349 -4.91 14.07 -9.58
CA ALA A 349 -5.96 14.48 -8.64
C ALA A 349 -7.16 13.52 -8.64
N MET A 350 -7.65 13.16 -9.83
CA MET A 350 -8.71 12.15 -9.97
C MET A 350 -8.29 10.80 -9.36
N ALA A 351 -7.10 10.30 -9.71
CA ALA A 351 -6.58 9.05 -9.15
C ALA A 351 -6.47 9.09 -7.61
N GLN A 352 -6.01 10.21 -7.04
CA GLN A 352 -5.92 10.41 -5.60
C GLN A 352 -7.31 10.43 -4.94
N GLY A 353 -8.29 11.08 -5.56
CA GLY A 353 -9.67 11.11 -5.08
C GLY A 353 -10.31 9.73 -5.09
N ILE A 354 -10.16 8.99 -6.19
CA ILE A 354 -10.66 7.60 -6.32
C ILE A 354 -10.03 6.71 -5.25
N SER A 355 -8.71 6.75 -5.08
CA SER A 355 -8.04 5.98 -4.04
C SER A 355 -8.54 6.36 -2.64
N THR A 356 -8.70 7.66 -2.36
CA THR A 356 -9.27 8.13 -1.09
C THR A 356 -10.68 7.59 -0.86
N GLY A 357 -11.52 7.58 -1.90
CA GLY A 357 -12.87 7.03 -1.85
C GLY A 357 -12.88 5.54 -1.53
N LEU A 358 -12.02 4.75 -2.20
CA LEU A 358 -11.85 3.33 -1.94
C LEU A 358 -11.39 3.08 -0.50
N ILE A 359 -10.37 3.79 -0.02
CA ILE A 359 -9.86 3.68 1.35
C ILE A 359 -10.98 3.95 2.36
N ASN A 360 -11.78 4.99 2.13
CA ASN A 360 -12.87 5.36 3.03
C ASN A 360 -14.00 4.34 3.00
N TYR A 361 -14.35 3.80 1.83
CA TYR A 361 -15.37 2.78 1.67
C TYR A 361 -14.97 1.51 2.42
N PHE A 362 -13.79 0.96 2.10
CA PHE A 362 -13.29 -0.30 2.69
C PHE A 362 -12.81 -0.22 4.14
N LYS A 363 -12.78 0.99 4.70
CA LYS A 363 -12.62 1.21 6.15
C LYS A 363 -13.94 1.05 6.88
N LYS A 364 -15.07 1.35 6.22
CA LYS A 364 -16.42 1.29 6.80
C LYS A 364 -17.09 -0.06 6.56
N TYR A 365 -16.90 -0.64 5.38
CA TYR A 365 -17.43 -1.92 4.93
C TYR A 365 -16.29 -2.90 4.66
#